data_AF-A0A6P0VUF8-F1
#
_entry.id   AF-A0A6P0VUF8-F1
#
_cell.length_a   1.000
_cell.length_b   1.000
_cell.length_c   1.000
_cell.angle_alpha   90.00
_cell.angle_beta   90.00
_cell.angle_gamma   90.00
#
_symmetry.space_group_name_H-M   'P 1'
#
loop_
_entity.id
_entity.type
_entity.pdbx_description
1 polymer ?
#
loop_
_entity_poly.entity_id
_entity_poly.type
_entity_poly.pdbx_seq_one_letter_code
_entity_poly.pdbx_strand_id
1 'polypeptide(L)' 'MTILISLFVVGWIAASVIGTQAYFRGEQSKPIHERNWRSGSFEKLAETITGTQMDYTTRVPAYPIDSYRCRLLPND' A
#
# COMPACT_ATOMS: atom_id res chain seq x y z
N MET A 1 -10.83 35.50 9.14
CA MET A 1 -11.03 34.56 8.01
C MET A 1 -9.76 33.81 7.63
N THR A 2 -8.61 34.47 7.53
CA THR A 2 -7.30 33.82 7.25
C THR A 2 -7.00 32.63 8.14
N ILE A 3 -7.06 32.79 9.47
CA ILE A 3 -6.75 31.72 10.44
C ILE A 3 -7.65 30.49 10.28
N LEU A 4 -8.95 30.70 10.06
CA LEU A 4 -9.90 29.60 9.87
C LEU A 4 -9.60 28.82 8.59
N ILE A 5 -9.31 29.51 7.49
CA ILE A 5 -8.94 28.86 6.22
C ILE A 5 -7.63 28.08 6.40
N SER A 6 -6.63 28.67 7.04
CA SER A 6 -5.36 28.00 7.32
C SER A 6 -5.56 26.73 8.16
N LEU A 7 -6.42 26.77 9.18
CA LEU A 7 -6.73 25.60 10.00
C LEU A 7 -7.30 24.46 9.16
N PHE A 8 -8.26 24.74 8.28
CA PHE A 8 -8.86 23.71 7.42
C PHE A 8 -7.87 23.17 6.39
N VAL A 9 -7.05 24.02 5.78
CA VAL A 9 -6.02 23.59 4.82
C VAL A 9 -5.01 22.66 5.50
N VAL A 10 -4.48 23.06 6.66
CA VAL A 10 -3.51 22.23 7.40
C VAL A 10 -4.16 20.94 7.89
N GLY A 11 -5.37 21.00 8.42
CA GLY A 11 -6.12 19.83 8.86
C GLY A 11 -6.38 18.84 7.72
N TRP A 12 -6.75 19.34 6.53
CA TRP A 12 -6.96 18.52 5.35
C TRP A 12 -5.67 17.87 4.84
N ILE A 13 -4.56 18.62 4.81
CA ILE A 13 -3.24 18.07 4.46
C ILE A 13 -2.85 16.96 5.44
N ALA A 14 -2.98 17.22 6.76
CA ALA A 14 -2.67 16.22 7.78
C ALA A 14 -3.51 14.95 7.61
N ALA A 15 -4.83 15.09 7.41
CA ALA A 15 -5.72 13.96 7.18
C ALA A 15 -5.36 13.17 5.92
N SER A 16 -4.99 13.87 4.84
CA SER A 16 -4.58 13.25 3.58
C SER A 16 -3.29 12.44 3.76
N VAL A 17 -2.29 13.01 4.42
CA VAL A 17 -1.02 12.32 4.71
C VAL A 17 -1.27 11.07 5.56
N ILE A 18 -2.02 11.19 6.65
CA ILE A 18 -2.34 10.06 7.54
C ILE A 18 -3.13 8.98 6.80
N GLY A 19 -4.11 9.37 5.98
CA GLY A 19 -4.90 8.43 5.19
C GLY A 19 -4.05 7.66 4.18
N THR A 20 -3.13 8.34 3.48
CA THR A 20 -2.20 7.70 2.56
C THR A 20 -1.27 6.72 3.29
N GLN A 21 -0.71 7.10 4.45
CA GLN A 21 0.09 6.20 5.28
C GLN A 21 -0.68 4.94 5.68
N ALA A 22 -1.90 5.14 6.20
CA ALA A 22 -2.75 4.06 6.67
C ALA A 22 -3.11 3.08 5.54
N TYR A 23 -3.42 3.61 4.35
CA TYR A 23 -3.71 2.78 3.17
C TYR A 23 -2.55 1.85 2.81
N PHE A 24 -1.34 2.39 2.62
CA PHE A 24 -0.20 1.58 2.19
C PHE A 24 0.26 0.58 3.25
N ARG A 25 0.20 0.94 4.54
CA ARG A 25 0.48 0.00 5.63
C ARG A 25 -0.58 -1.10 5.71
N GLY A 26 -1.86 -0.77 5.53
CA GLY A 26 -2.94 -1.76 5.49
C GLY A 26 -2.82 -2.74 4.32
N GLU A 27 -2.45 -2.25 3.14
CA GLU A 27 -2.17 -3.06 1.95
C GLU A 27 -0.97 -4.00 2.12
N GLN A 28 -0.03 -3.68 3.02
CA GLN A 28 1.09 -4.57 3.36
C GLN A 28 0.63 -5.75 4.22
N SER A 29 -0.30 -5.53 5.16
CA SER A 29 -0.76 -6.55 6.13
C SER A 29 -1.96 -7.38 5.69
N LYS A 30 -2.74 -6.93 4.69
CA LYS A 30 -3.94 -7.65 4.26
C LYS A 30 -3.57 -8.94 3.51
N PRO A 31 -4.47 -9.94 3.48
CA PRO A 31 -4.32 -11.04 2.55
C PRO A 31 -4.27 -10.54 1.10
N ILE A 32 -3.25 -10.94 0.35
CA ILE A 32 -3.02 -10.45 -1.01
C ILE A 32 -3.30 -11.52 -2.05
N HIS A 33 -3.78 -11.10 -3.22
CA HIS A 33 -3.92 -11.99 -4.37
C HIS A 33 -2.55 -12.32 -4.93
N GLU A 34 -2.34 -13.55 -5.41
CA GLU A 34 -1.06 -14.00 -5.95
C GLU A 34 -0.61 -13.16 -7.16
N ARG A 35 -1.54 -12.60 -7.95
CA ARG A 35 -1.23 -11.65 -9.03
C ARG A 35 -0.55 -10.35 -8.58
N ASN A 36 -0.79 -9.93 -7.34
CA ASN A 36 -0.17 -8.74 -6.75
C ASN A 36 1.06 -9.10 -5.89
N TRP A 37 1.41 -10.39 -5.79
CA TRP A 37 2.49 -10.87 -4.94
C TRP A 37 3.86 -10.34 -5.40
N ARG A 38 4.06 -10.26 -6.72
CA ARG A 38 5.29 -9.80 -7.36
C ARG A 38 5.12 -8.42 -8.00
N SER A 39 4.56 -7.46 -7.25
CA SER A 39 4.41 -6.08 -7.74
C SER A 39 5.53 -5.19 -7.19
N GLY A 40 6.68 -5.17 -7.89
CA GLY A 40 7.82 -4.34 -7.50
C GLY A 40 7.52 -2.83 -7.55
N SER A 41 6.63 -2.39 -8.45
CA SER A 41 6.18 -1.00 -8.49
C SER A 41 5.36 -0.62 -7.26
N PHE A 42 4.49 -1.51 -6.77
CA PHE A 42 3.75 -1.30 -5.54
C PHE A 42 4.67 -1.30 -4.33
N GLU A 43 5.62 -2.23 -4.25
CA GLU A 43 6.60 -2.29 -3.16
C GLU A 43 7.41 -0.99 -3.05
N LYS A 44 7.99 -0.52 -4.16
CA LYS A 44 8.75 0.72 -4.20
C LYS A 44 7.91 1.94 -3.81
N LEU A 45 6.68 2.02 -4.30
CA LEU A 45 5.77 3.11 -3.95
C LEU A 45 5.38 3.07 -2.47
N ALA A 46 5.09 1.87 -1.95
CA ALA A 46 4.74 1.66 -0.57
C ALA A 46 5.91 2.04 0.35
N GLU A 47 7.14 1.60 0.07
CA GLU A 47 8.33 1.98 0.84
C GLU A 47 8.58 3.50 0.79
N THR A 48 8.44 4.11 -0.39
CA THR A 48 8.61 5.58 -0.55
C THR A 48 7.61 6.36 0.30
N ILE A 49 6.38 5.86 0.40
CA ILE A 49 5.33 6.51 1.17
C ILE A 49 5.51 6.22 2.65
N THR A 50 5.60 4.95 3.06
CA THR A 50 5.54 4.55 4.47
C THR A 50 6.87 4.63 5.20
N GLY A 51 7.99 4.73 4.46
CA GLY A 51 9.35 4.65 4.98
C GLY A 51 9.70 3.27 5.55
N THR A 52 8.89 2.26 5.25
CA THR A 52 9.06 0.89 5.77
C THR A 52 9.17 -0.09 4.62
N GLN A 53 10.22 -0.90 4.64
CA GLN A 53 10.34 -2.02 3.72
C GLN A 53 9.21 -3.02 3.93
N MET A 54 8.86 -3.69 2.84
CA MET A 54 7.81 -4.68 2.84
C MET A 54 8.27 -5.94 3.56
N ASP A 55 7.53 -6.33 4.60
CA ASP A 55 7.78 -7.58 5.31
C ASP A 55 6.99 -8.73 4.67
N TYR A 56 7.70 -9.59 3.94
CA TYR A 56 7.10 -10.75 3.29
C TYR A 56 6.76 -11.90 4.25
N THR A 57 7.24 -11.87 5.50
CA THR A 57 6.95 -12.91 6.50
C THR A 57 5.53 -12.79 7.07
N THR A 58 4.94 -11.60 7.02
CA THR A 58 3.60 -11.31 7.53
C THR A 58 2.53 -11.35 6.42
N ARG A 59 2.93 -11.53 5.16
CA ARG A 59 2.02 -11.61 4.02
C ARG A 59 1.45 -13.01 3.85
N VAL A 60 0.13 -13.07 3.75
CA VAL A 60 -0.61 -14.32 3.56
C VAL A 60 -1.37 -14.25 2.22
N PRO A 61 -1.31 -15.30 1.38
CA PRO A 61 -2.11 -15.34 0.17
C PRO A 61 -3.60 -15.43 0.52
N ALA A 62 -4.42 -14.59 -0.13
CA ALA A 62 -5.88 -14.60 0.06
C ALA A 62 -6.53 -15.89 -0.48
N TYR A 63 -5.97 -16.45 -1.57
CA TYR A 63 -6.46 -17.65 -2.23
C TYR A 63 -5.28 -18.51 -2.73
N PRO A 64 -5.14 -19.77 -2.30
CA PRO A 64 -3.98 -20.63 -2.63
C PRO A 64 -4.07 -21.30 -4.03
N ILE A 65 -4.83 -20.77 -4.98
CA ILE A 65 -5.24 -21.47 -6.22
C ILE A 65 -4.75 -20.81 -7.53
N ASP A 66 -4.21 -19.59 -7.50
CA ASP A 66 -4.06 -18.75 -8.71
C ASP A 66 -2.68 -18.87 -9.40
N SER A 67 -1.64 -19.34 -8.69
CA SER A 67 -0.24 -19.35 -9.14
C SER A 67 0.07 -20.39 -10.21
N TYR A 68 -0.64 -21.52 -10.23
CA TYR A 68 -0.41 -22.57 -11.24
C TYR A 68 -1.06 -22.29 -12.60
N ARG A 69 -1.92 -21.27 -12.73
CA ARG A 69 -2.58 -20.91 -14.01
C ARG A 69 -2.32 -19.49 -14.50
N CYS A 70 -1.73 -18.62 -13.70
CA CYS A 70 -1.54 -17.23 -14.09
C CYS A 70 -0.27 -17.04 -14.95
N ARG A 71 -0.44 -17.13 -16.29
CA ARG A 71 0.61 -16.90 -17.30
C ARG A 71 1.03 -15.42 -17.43
N LEU A 72 0.42 -14.53 -16.64
CA LEU A 72 0.57 -13.07 -16.69
C LEU A 72 1.21 -12.50 -15.41
N LEU A 73 1.80 -13.34 -14.55
CA LEU A 73 2.53 -12.83 -13.39
C LEU A 73 3.74 -12.02 -13.86
N PRO A 74 4.01 -10.85 -13.26
CA PRO A 74 5.22 -10.10 -13.54
C PRO A 74 6.47 -10.96 -13.31
N ASN A 75 7.42 -10.88 -14.24
CA ASN A 75 8.67 -11.67 -14.23
C ASN A 75 9.83 -10.94 -13.56
N ASP A 76 9.58 -9.77 -12.97
CA ASP A 76 10.60 -8.95 -12.32
C ASP A 76 11.37 -9.71 -11.23
#